data_AF-A0A6L9JVG4-F1
#
_entry.id   AF-A0A6L9JVG4-F1
#
_cell.length_a   1.000
_cell.length_b   1.000
_cell.length_c   1.000
_cell.angle_alpha   90.00
_cell.angle_beta   90.00
_cell.angle_gamma   90.00
#
_symmetry.space_group_name_H-M   'P 1'
#
loop_
_entity.id
_entity.type
_entity.pdbx_description
1 polymer ?
#
loop_
_entity_poly.entity_id
_entity_poly.type
_entity_poly.pdbx_seq_one_letter_code
_entity_poly.pdbx_strand_id
1 'polypeptide(L)'
;MKRIFLIICFLASVIVAIIQGIGLVLPDKVPVEYFKESGFKNVMRTLGVIAAEPHPAASTQQALVRAYLINEMNDMGYSVTEQTFYYTAADLAARQKRIYSNFNSQQRRAFDKEFARINTGNFAKQVEEQSELTGTNLIAKLEVPAPEGTLLFVSHYDSVRTAPGASDNGIAVASVLQLMRDLAERTDIKNNVIFLFSDAEELGLLGAHHFVKNINEIATQPIDVVFNFDARGNNGVPLLFETSAKNLALVSEWNQNAYKPVAFSFSPIVYQMLRNNTDFSVFLDRGFTGMNFATILGYEHYHRMSDTVENLNLGTLWRYQRTIRDLGAHFAVKDEINLFKESVDAVYFPVPYIGLIIISIFSAFVIGILTFLLSISLAIRNIWFSSSLRTVSNIQSILRILAGLFSLVAALVVPTASYLITLPVLLFLLTDLMLREFNKFSVALILLIICTYITSILYVPIIYLVSIGLHAPVVGGVLAILPMLILGFGIAGFWKRVI
;
A
#
# COMPACT_ATOMS: atom_id res chain seq x y z
N MET A 1 43.12 14.92 -1.91
CA MET A 1 42.07 15.54 -1.07
C MET A 1 40.71 15.62 -1.78
N LYS A 2 40.57 16.30 -2.94
CA LYS A 2 39.27 16.43 -3.64
C LYS A 2 38.57 15.10 -3.96
N ARG A 3 39.30 14.09 -4.47
CA ARG A 3 38.73 12.76 -4.78
C ARG A 3 38.17 12.03 -3.55
N ILE A 4 38.94 12.00 -2.46
CA ILE A 4 38.54 11.34 -1.22
C ILE A 4 37.28 12.00 -0.65
N PHE A 5 37.23 13.34 -0.65
CA PHE A 5 36.04 14.08 -0.22
C PHE A 5 34.78 13.72 -1.03
N LEU A 6 34.90 13.60 -2.36
CA LEU A 6 33.78 13.22 -3.23
C LEU A 6 33.29 11.79 -2.98
N ILE A 7 34.20 10.83 -2.77
CA ILE A 7 33.84 9.46 -2.39
C ILE A 7 33.07 9.48 -1.05
N ILE A 8 33.57 10.25 -0.07
CA ILE A 8 32.92 10.36 1.24
C ILE A 8 31.51 10.95 1.11
N CYS A 9 31.32 12.04 0.35
CA CYS A 9 29.99 12.62 0.14
C CYS A 9 29.03 11.64 -0.54
N PHE A 10 29.51 10.90 -1.54
CA PHE A 10 28.71 9.89 -2.21
C PHE A 10 28.31 8.75 -1.25
N LEU A 11 29.27 8.14 -0.56
CA LEU A 11 29.00 7.06 0.40
C LEU A 11 28.07 7.53 1.52
N ALA A 12 28.28 8.75 2.04
CA ALA A 12 27.39 9.34 3.03
C ALA A 12 25.96 9.48 2.48
N SER A 13 25.79 9.95 1.23
CA SER A 13 24.45 10.08 0.62
C SER A 13 23.73 8.73 0.46
N VAL A 14 24.47 7.68 0.09
CA VAL A 14 23.92 6.31 -0.02
C VAL A 14 23.53 5.79 1.37
N ILE A 15 24.40 5.92 2.37
CA ILE A 15 24.13 5.46 3.74
C ILE A 15 22.90 6.17 4.31
N VAL A 16 22.82 7.50 4.17
CA VAL A 16 21.68 8.29 4.63
C VAL A 16 20.40 7.84 3.92
N ALA A 17 20.45 7.65 2.60
CA ALA A 17 19.29 7.18 1.85
C ALA A 17 18.87 5.75 2.22
N ILE A 18 19.82 4.86 2.57
CA ILE A 18 19.49 3.52 3.04
C ILE A 18 18.75 3.58 4.38
N ILE A 19 19.30 4.32 5.35
CA ILE A 19 18.70 4.48 6.68
C ILE A 19 17.30 5.08 6.56
N GLN A 20 17.15 6.15 5.78
CA GLN A 20 15.88 6.83 5.60
C GLN A 20 14.88 6.00 4.77
N GLY A 21 15.36 5.32 3.72
CA GLY A 21 14.53 4.46 2.88
C GLY A 21 13.94 3.28 3.66
N ILE A 22 14.76 2.59 4.45
CA ILE A 22 14.25 1.55 5.37
C ILE A 22 13.34 2.17 6.43
N GLY A 23 13.73 3.33 6.99
CA GLY A 23 12.96 4.05 8.00
C GLY A 23 11.57 4.50 7.55
N LEU A 24 11.31 4.66 6.25
CA LEU A 24 9.97 4.97 5.74
C LEU A 24 8.95 3.87 6.04
N VAL A 25 9.38 2.60 5.97
CA VAL A 25 8.51 1.42 6.02
C VAL A 25 8.56 0.67 7.35
N LEU A 26 9.49 1.05 8.23
CA LEU A 26 9.54 0.55 9.60
C LEU A 26 8.51 1.26 10.49
N PRO A 27 7.98 0.56 11.51
CA PRO A 27 7.09 1.17 12.48
C PRO A 27 7.80 2.31 13.22
N ASP A 28 7.04 3.34 13.59
CA ASP A 28 7.53 4.39 14.48
C ASP A 28 7.59 3.89 15.93
N LYS A 29 8.37 4.60 16.76
CA LYS A 29 8.25 4.43 18.22
C LYS A 29 6.96 5.08 18.68
N VAL A 30 6.21 4.38 19.54
CA VAL A 30 5.01 4.93 20.18
C VAL A 30 5.44 6.07 21.12
N PRO A 31 4.92 7.30 20.95
CA PRO A 31 5.22 8.38 21.89
C PRO A 31 4.62 8.09 23.28
N VAL A 32 5.30 8.51 24.34
CA VAL A 32 4.98 8.12 25.73
C VAL A 32 3.57 8.57 26.14
N GLU A 33 3.14 9.72 25.64
CA GLU A 33 1.81 10.30 25.85
C GLU A 33 0.68 9.44 25.31
N TYR A 34 0.89 8.70 24.22
CA TYR A 34 -0.14 7.85 23.60
C TYR A 34 -0.52 6.67 24.49
N PHE A 35 0.41 6.16 25.33
CA PHE A 35 0.06 5.13 26.31
C PHE A 35 -0.94 5.61 27.38
N LYS A 36 -1.11 6.93 27.52
CA LYS A 36 -2.08 7.52 28.45
C LYS A 36 -3.41 7.87 27.78
N GLU A 37 -3.41 8.06 26.46
CA GLU A 37 -4.60 8.37 25.66
C GLU A 37 -5.66 7.26 25.81
N SER A 38 -6.91 7.67 26.01
CA SER A 38 -8.05 6.74 26.06
C SER A 38 -8.20 5.95 24.76
N GLY A 39 -8.02 6.61 23.61
CA GLY A 39 -8.14 5.97 22.30
C GLY A 39 -7.20 4.79 22.12
N PHE A 40 -5.91 4.98 22.42
CA PHE A 40 -4.92 3.89 22.34
C PHE A 40 -5.25 2.73 23.28
N LYS A 41 -5.71 3.03 24.51
CA LYS A 41 -6.12 2.02 25.49
C LYS A 41 -7.37 1.26 25.06
N ASN A 42 -8.34 1.94 24.47
CA ASN A 42 -9.56 1.33 23.97
C ASN A 42 -9.23 0.33 22.86
N VAL A 43 -8.39 0.72 21.90
CA VAL A 43 -7.94 -0.16 20.82
C VAL A 43 -7.24 -1.40 21.39
N MET A 44 -6.29 -1.23 22.32
CA MET A 44 -5.62 -2.36 22.98
C MET A 44 -6.58 -3.28 23.75
N ARG A 45 -7.56 -2.71 24.45
CA ARG A 45 -8.59 -3.46 25.19
C ARG A 45 -9.44 -4.28 24.23
N THR A 46 -9.94 -3.66 23.17
CA THR A 46 -10.75 -4.32 22.16
C THR A 46 -9.97 -5.44 21.48
N LEU A 47 -8.71 -5.19 21.10
CA LEU A 47 -7.81 -6.22 20.57
C LEU A 47 -7.66 -7.42 21.50
N GLY A 48 -7.45 -7.17 22.80
CA GLY A 48 -7.34 -8.24 23.80
C GLY A 48 -8.60 -9.10 23.94
N VAL A 49 -9.76 -8.59 23.53
CA VAL A 49 -11.03 -9.34 23.53
C VAL A 49 -11.22 -10.08 22.21
N ILE A 50 -11.15 -9.37 21.07
CA ILE A 50 -11.53 -9.94 19.78
C ILE A 50 -10.47 -10.91 19.23
N ALA A 51 -9.20 -10.69 19.57
CA ALA A 51 -8.09 -11.55 19.16
C ALA A 51 -7.59 -12.47 20.29
N ALA A 52 -8.45 -12.78 21.27
CA ALA A 52 -8.11 -13.72 22.35
C ALA A 52 -7.93 -15.16 21.83
N GLU A 53 -8.77 -15.57 20.88
CA GLU A 53 -8.77 -16.89 20.26
C GLU A 53 -9.18 -16.79 18.78
N PRO A 54 -8.82 -17.80 17.95
CA PRO A 54 -9.33 -17.89 16.58
C PRO A 54 -10.85 -17.88 16.54
N HIS A 55 -11.41 -17.02 15.69
CA HIS A 55 -12.84 -16.76 15.55
C HIS A 55 -13.28 -16.80 14.07
N PRO A 56 -13.17 -17.98 13.43
CA PRO A 56 -13.58 -18.16 12.04
C PRO A 56 -15.08 -17.96 11.85
N ALA A 57 -15.47 -17.51 10.66
CA ALA A 57 -16.88 -17.35 10.28
C ALA A 57 -17.72 -18.62 10.60
N ALA A 58 -18.96 -18.39 11.01
CA ALA A 58 -19.92 -19.40 11.50
C ALA A 58 -19.51 -20.15 12.80
N SER A 59 -18.45 -19.77 13.51
CA SER A 59 -18.10 -20.38 14.80
C SER A 59 -18.76 -19.72 16.00
N THR A 60 -18.84 -20.45 17.12
CA THR A 60 -19.29 -19.90 18.41
C THR A 60 -18.44 -18.72 18.85
N GLN A 61 -17.12 -18.79 18.66
CA GLN A 61 -16.22 -17.70 19.06
C GLN A 61 -16.47 -16.44 18.25
N GLN A 62 -16.73 -16.59 16.94
CA GLN A 62 -17.09 -15.47 16.07
C GLN A 62 -18.42 -14.83 16.49
N ALA A 63 -19.40 -15.62 16.93
CA ALA A 63 -20.65 -15.09 17.49
C ALA A 63 -20.43 -14.27 18.78
N LEU A 64 -19.46 -14.65 19.62
CA LEU A 64 -19.08 -13.88 20.81
C LEU A 64 -18.39 -12.56 20.44
N VAL A 65 -17.47 -12.59 19.47
CA VAL A 65 -16.84 -11.38 18.92
C VAL A 65 -17.91 -10.45 18.34
N ARG A 66 -18.83 -10.96 17.53
CA ARG A 66 -19.96 -10.19 16.99
C ARG A 66 -20.78 -9.51 18.10
N ALA A 67 -21.17 -10.26 19.13
CA ALA A 67 -21.94 -9.72 20.25
C ALA A 67 -21.17 -8.60 20.99
N TYR A 68 -19.87 -8.77 21.19
CA TYR A 68 -19.01 -7.75 21.77
C TYR A 68 -18.96 -6.47 20.90
N LEU A 69 -18.76 -6.61 19.59
CA LEU A 69 -18.73 -5.46 18.66
C LEU A 69 -20.07 -4.72 18.62
N ILE A 70 -21.19 -5.45 18.57
CA ILE A 70 -22.54 -4.87 18.64
C ILE A 70 -22.71 -4.07 19.93
N ASN A 71 -22.29 -4.62 21.09
CA ASN A 71 -22.40 -3.92 22.36
C ASN A 71 -21.56 -2.64 22.38
N GLU A 72 -20.29 -2.70 21.95
CA GLU A 72 -19.42 -1.52 21.90
C GLU A 72 -19.99 -0.41 20.99
N MET A 73 -20.61 -0.76 19.85
CA MET A 73 -21.27 0.18 18.94
C MET A 73 -22.57 0.76 19.53
N ASN A 74 -23.39 -0.06 20.18
CA ASN A 74 -24.61 0.41 20.85
C ASN A 74 -24.29 1.36 22.00
N ASP A 75 -23.23 1.09 22.77
CA ASP A 75 -22.76 1.96 23.87
C ASP A 75 -22.31 3.36 23.36
N MET A 76 -21.94 3.45 22.08
CA MET A 76 -21.63 4.71 21.40
C MET A 76 -22.87 5.41 20.82
N GLY A 77 -24.05 4.79 20.89
CA GLY A 77 -25.30 5.31 20.32
C GLY A 77 -25.53 4.95 18.84
N TYR A 78 -24.72 4.07 18.24
CA TYR A 78 -24.98 3.58 16.89
C TYR A 78 -26.08 2.51 16.91
N SER A 79 -26.94 2.53 15.89
CA SER A 79 -27.83 1.40 15.60
C SER A 79 -27.12 0.45 14.64
N VAL A 80 -26.91 -0.79 15.09
CA VAL A 80 -26.23 -1.83 14.29
C VAL A 80 -27.26 -2.64 13.51
N THR A 81 -27.07 -2.72 12.20
CA THR A 81 -27.80 -3.63 11.31
C THR A 81 -26.95 -4.88 11.10
N GLU A 82 -27.48 -6.03 11.52
CA GLU A 82 -26.94 -7.34 11.17
C GLU A 82 -27.44 -7.73 9.78
N GLN A 83 -26.53 -7.85 8.80
CA GLN A 83 -26.85 -8.31 7.45
C GLN A 83 -26.38 -9.76 7.29
N THR A 84 -27.29 -10.69 7.56
CA THR A 84 -27.05 -12.14 7.51
C THR A 84 -27.14 -12.70 6.09
N PHE A 85 -26.28 -13.66 5.78
CA PHE A 85 -26.26 -14.41 4.53
C PHE A 85 -25.88 -15.88 4.77
N TYR A 86 -26.24 -16.74 3.82
CA TYR A 86 -26.05 -18.18 3.90
C TYR A 86 -25.08 -18.67 2.83
N TYR A 87 -24.28 -19.69 3.17
CA TYR A 87 -23.36 -20.36 2.26
C TYR A 87 -23.19 -21.83 2.65
N THR A 88 -22.84 -22.68 1.69
CA THR A 88 -22.64 -24.11 1.93
C THR A 88 -21.19 -24.54 1.76
N ALA A 89 -20.87 -25.71 2.31
CA ALA A 89 -19.69 -26.49 1.98
C ALA A 89 -19.39 -26.54 0.47
N ALA A 90 -20.44 -26.84 -0.30
CA ALA A 90 -20.38 -27.04 -1.74
C ALA A 90 -20.06 -25.74 -2.47
N ASP A 91 -20.58 -24.60 -1.99
CA ASP A 91 -20.28 -23.28 -2.56
C ASP A 91 -18.80 -22.93 -2.40
N LEU A 92 -18.26 -23.15 -1.20
CA LEU A 92 -16.84 -22.94 -0.89
C LEU A 92 -15.96 -23.84 -1.76
N ALA A 93 -16.27 -25.14 -1.85
CA ALA A 93 -15.53 -26.09 -2.65
C ALA A 93 -15.58 -25.76 -4.16
N ALA A 94 -16.76 -25.39 -4.67
CA ALA A 94 -16.93 -24.99 -6.07
C ALA A 94 -16.14 -23.72 -6.39
N ARG A 95 -16.14 -22.74 -5.49
CA ARG A 95 -15.34 -21.51 -5.62
C ARG A 95 -13.86 -21.81 -5.62
N GLN A 96 -13.39 -22.63 -4.68
CA GLN A 96 -11.99 -23.05 -4.61
C GLN A 96 -11.53 -23.76 -5.89
N LYS A 97 -12.38 -24.65 -6.43
CA LYS A 97 -12.11 -25.36 -7.70
C LYS A 97 -12.00 -24.40 -8.88
N ARG A 98 -12.86 -23.37 -8.96
CA ARG A 98 -12.77 -22.33 -10.01
C ARG A 98 -11.46 -21.54 -9.88
N ILE A 99 -11.10 -21.09 -8.68
CA ILE A 99 -9.85 -20.36 -8.43
C ILE A 99 -8.64 -21.21 -8.83
N TYR A 100 -8.57 -22.46 -8.35
CA TYR A 100 -7.48 -23.38 -8.66
C TYR A 100 -7.37 -23.69 -10.16
N SER A 101 -8.50 -23.78 -10.87
CA SER A 101 -8.50 -24.02 -12.32
C SER A 101 -7.84 -22.88 -13.11
N ASN A 102 -7.93 -21.64 -12.61
CA ASN A 102 -7.35 -20.44 -13.22
C ASN A 102 -5.86 -20.24 -12.89
N PHE A 103 -5.28 -21.06 -12.00
CA PHE A 103 -3.88 -20.98 -11.62
C PHE A 103 -2.95 -21.60 -12.66
N ASN A 104 -1.82 -20.93 -12.91
CA ASN A 104 -0.70 -21.50 -13.65
C ASN A 104 0.06 -22.57 -12.82
N SER A 105 1.02 -23.26 -13.42
CA SER A 105 1.74 -24.36 -12.77
C SER A 105 2.51 -23.95 -11.51
N GLN A 106 3.06 -22.74 -11.46
CA GLN A 106 3.76 -22.22 -10.28
C GLN A 106 2.77 -21.89 -9.16
N GLN A 107 1.65 -21.25 -9.50
CA GLN A 107 0.60 -20.91 -8.55
C GLN A 107 -0.03 -22.16 -7.93
N ARG A 108 -0.28 -23.21 -8.72
CA ARG A 108 -0.77 -24.50 -8.20
C ARG A 108 0.20 -25.11 -7.21
N ARG A 109 1.51 -25.14 -7.51
CA ARG A 109 2.52 -25.63 -6.55
C ARG A 109 2.54 -24.83 -5.26
N ALA A 110 2.43 -23.51 -5.33
CA ALA A 110 2.37 -22.65 -4.15
C ALA A 110 1.10 -22.93 -3.32
N PHE A 111 -0.05 -23.04 -4.00
CA PHE A 111 -1.32 -23.40 -3.38
C PHE A 111 -1.27 -24.78 -2.71
N ASP A 112 -0.79 -25.81 -3.41
CA ASP A 112 -0.72 -27.18 -2.89
C ASP A 112 0.20 -27.27 -1.65
N LYS A 113 1.30 -26.50 -1.64
CA LYS A 113 2.20 -26.40 -0.50
C LYS A 113 1.52 -25.74 0.71
N GLU A 114 0.73 -24.70 0.47
CA GLU A 114 0.00 -24.00 1.53
C GLU A 114 -1.17 -24.86 2.05
N PHE A 115 -1.90 -25.52 1.15
CA PHE A 115 -2.96 -26.45 1.51
C PHE A 115 -2.44 -27.63 2.34
N ALA A 116 -1.28 -28.18 2.01
CA ALA A 116 -0.63 -29.22 2.80
C ALA A 116 -0.15 -28.73 4.19
N ARG A 117 0.12 -27.42 4.35
CA ARG A 117 0.49 -26.80 5.63
C ARG A 117 -0.70 -26.69 6.57
N ILE A 118 -1.87 -26.37 6.02
CA ILE A 118 -3.11 -26.20 6.78
C ILE A 118 -3.70 -27.60 6.99
N ASN A 119 -3.47 -28.21 8.15
CA ASN A 119 -4.02 -29.53 8.48
C ASN A 119 -5.56 -29.43 8.64
N THR A 120 -6.30 -29.55 7.54
CA THR A 120 -7.75 -29.23 7.44
C THR A 120 -8.70 -30.32 7.93
N GLY A 121 -8.19 -31.39 8.56
CA GLY A 121 -8.97 -32.59 8.90
C GLY A 121 -10.29 -32.33 9.65
N ASN A 122 -10.37 -31.26 10.44
CA ASN A 122 -11.57 -30.92 11.21
C ASN A 122 -12.57 -30.02 10.45
N PHE A 123 -12.15 -29.23 9.45
CA PHE A 123 -13.07 -28.36 8.70
C PHE A 123 -13.91 -29.15 7.72
N ALA A 124 -13.29 -30.06 6.94
CA ALA A 124 -14.03 -30.94 6.04
C ALA A 124 -15.13 -31.71 6.79
N LYS A 125 -14.82 -32.18 8.00
CA LYS A 125 -15.75 -32.92 8.85
C LYS A 125 -16.86 -32.05 9.46
N GLN A 126 -16.55 -30.85 9.97
CA GLN A 126 -17.57 -29.91 10.49
C GLN A 126 -18.48 -29.33 9.39
N VAL A 127 -17.93 -29.17 8.19
CA VAL A 127 -18.63 -28.60 7.02
C VAL A 127 -19.45 -29.67 6.29
N GLU A 128 -19.04 -30.94 6.32
CA GLU A 128 -19.88 -32.06 5.88
C GLU A 128 -21.08 -32.31 6.81
N GLU A 129 -20.96 -31.99 8.11
CA GLU A 129 -22.02 -32.19 9.11
C GLU A 129 -23.05 -31.04 9.17
N GLN A 130 -22.75 -29.85 8.63
CA GLN A 130 -23.67 -28.70 8.59
C GLN A 130 -24.14 -28.41 7.15
N SER A 131 -25.44 -28.55 6.89
CA SER A 131 -26.02 -28.35 5.56
C SER A 131 -25.99 -26.90 5.06
N GLU A 132 -25.94 -25.93 5.98
CA GLU A 132 -25.95 -24.49 5.67
C GLU A 132 -25.21 -23.73 6.77
N LEU A 133 -24.20 -22.94 6.38
CA LEU A 133 -23.41 -22.07 7.24
C LEU A 133 -23.92 -20.64 7.12
N THR A 134 -23.74 -19.85 8.17
CA THR A 134 -24.23 -18.46 8.24
C THR A 134 -23.07 -17.50 8.42
N GLY A 135 -23.08 -16.40 7.67
CA GLY A 135 -22.23 -15.24 7.88
C GLY A 135 -23.09 -14.01 8.16
N THR A 136 -22.56 -13.05 8.92
CA THR A 136 -23.29 -11.84 9.31
C THR A 136 -22.38 -10.63 9.26
N ASN A 137 -22.58 -9.74 8.29
CA ASN A 137 -21.94 -8.43 8.29
C ASN A 137 -22.56 -7.56 9.40
N LEU A 138 -21.76 -6.71 10.03
CA LEU A 138 -22.24 -5.67 10.94
C LEU A 138 -22.12 -4.32 10.27
N ILE A 139 -23.22 -3.57 10.25
CA ILE A 139 -23.30 -2.29 9.58
C ILE A 139 -23.79 -1.25 10.57
N ALA A 140 -23.00 -0.21 10.79
CA ALA A 140 -23.38 0.96 11.57
C ALA A 140 -23.29 2.21 10.69
N LYS A 141 -24.15 3.20 10.94
CA LYS A 141 -24.20 4.43 10.14
C LYS A 141 -24.17 5.65 11.05
N LEU A 142 -23.44 6.66 10.61
CA LEU A 142 -23.55 8.03 11.06
C LEU A 142 -24.18 8.83 9.91
N GLU A 143 -25.41 9.29 10.09
CA GLU A 143 -26.14 10.06 9.08
C GLU A 143 -26.28 11.52 9.50
N VAL A 144 -26.15 12.43 8.54
CA VAL A 144 -26.35 13.88 8.74
C VAL A 144 -27.55 14.39 7.92
N PRO A 145 -28.25 15.47 8.33
CA PRO A 145 -29.50 15.90 7.68
C PRO A 145 -29.39 16.37 6.20
N ALA A 146 -28.19 16.66 5.71
CA ALA A 146 -27.91 17.07 4.34
C ALA A 146 -26.46 16.72 3.98
N PRO A 147 -26.16 15.44 3.73
CA PRO A 147 -24.79 14.99 3.50
C PRO A 147 -24.28 15.49 2.14
N GLU A 148 -23.01 15.90 2.09
CA GLU A 148 -22.34 16.23 0.83
C GLU A 148 -21.85 14.99 0.06
N GLY A 149 -21.68 13.87 0.77
CA GLY A 149 -21.37 12.57 0.24
C GLY A 149 -21.40 11.48 1.30
N THR A 150 -21.08 10.25 0.90
CA THR A 150 -21.05 9.07 1.80
C THR A 150 -19.70 8.35 1.78
N LEU A 151 -19.12 8.16 2.96
CA LEU A 151 -17.91 7.36 3.19
C LEU A 151 -18.28 5.94 3.61
N LEU A 152 -17.46 4.96 3.21
CA LEU A 152 -17.53 3.59 3.69
C LEU A 152 -16.18 3.17 4.26
N PHE A 153 -16.15 2.79 5.53
CA PHE A 153 -15.01 2.17 6.19
C PHE A 153 -15.25 0.67 6.29
N VAL A 154 -14.31 -0.13 5.78
CA VAL A 154 -14.41 -1.59 5.70
C VAL A 154 -13.25 -2.25 6.46
N SER A 155 -13.58 -3.19 7.32
CA SER A 155 -12.64 -4.14 7.90
C SER A 155 -13.35 -5.47 8.19
N HIS A 156 -12.74 -6.60 7.87
CA HIS A 156 -13.34 -7.88 8.24
C HIS A 156 -13.07 -8.21 9.71
N TYR A 157 -14.03 -8.88 10.35
CA TYR A 157 -13.93 -9.26 11.77
C TYR A 157 -13.88 -10.77 11.99
N ASP A 158 -13.93 -11.60 10.94
CA ASP A 158 -13.57 -13.01 11.04
C ASP A 158 -12.05 -13.19 11.00
N SER A 159 -11.56 -14.25 11.64
CA SER A 159 -10.17 -14.70 11.53
C SER A 159 -10.07 -16.03 10.80
N VAL A 160 -8.89 -16.39 10.28
CA VAL A 160 -8.64 -17.80 9.95
C VAL A 160 -8.73 -18.70 11.18
N ARG A 161 -8.97 -20.00 10.94
CA ARG A 161 -8.97 -21.04 11.97
C ARG A 161 -7.63 -21.22 12.67
N THR A 162 -6.54 -20.81 12.02
CA THR A 162 -5.16 -21.08 12.46
C THR A 162 -4.50 -19.89 13.14
N ALA A 163 -5.24 -18.81 13.41
CA ALA A 163 -4.71 -17.58 13.99
C ALA A 163 -5.79 -16.84 14.82
N PRO A 164 -5.43 -16.23 15.95
CA PRO A 164 -6.32 -15.34 16.68
C PRO A 164 -6.66 -14.04 15.95
N GLY A 165 -5.83 -13.60 15.01
CA GLY A 165 -6.14 -12.46 14.14
C GLY A 165 -5.92 -11.09 14.77
N ALA A 166 -4.89 -10.94 15.62
CA ALA A 166 -4.61 -9.65 16.26
C ALA A 166 -4.18 -8.57 15.26
N SER A 167 -3.32 -8.93 14.31
CA SER A 167 -3.03 -8.08 13.16
C SER A 167 -4.04 -8.28 12.05
N ASP A 168 -4.45 -9.51 11.78
CA ASP A 168 -5.31 -9.86 10.65
C ASP A 168 -6.68 -10.40 11.13
N ASN A 169 -7.69 -9.55 11.33
CA ASN A 169 -7.71 -8.11 11.08
C ASN A 169 -8.22 -7.29 12.27
N GLY A 170 -7.98 -7.81 13.48
CA GLY A 170 -8.37 -7.19 14.74
C GLY A 170 -7.84 -5.75 14.89
N ILE A 171 -6.64 -5.46 14.36
CA ILE A 171 -6.05 -4.12 14.41
C ILE A 171 -6.93 -3.08 13.71
N ALA A 172 -7.49 -3.40 12.55
CA ALA A 172 -8.36 -2.51 11.81
C ALA A 172 -9.72 -2.41 12.49
N VAL A 173 -10.31 -3.54 12.91
CA VAL A 173 -11.60 -3.57 13.63
C VAL A 173 -11.56 -2.68 14.86
N ALA A 174 -10.55 -2.85 15.72
CA ALA A 174 -10.39 -2.07 16.95
C ALA A 174 -10.15 -0.58 16.65
N SER A 175 -9.38 -0.27 15.60
CA SER A 175 -9.08 1.11 15.20
C SER A 175 -10.29 1.82 14.59
N VAL A 176 -11.10 1.12 13.79
CA VAL A 176 -12.36 1.64 13.24
C VAL A 176 -13.37 1.88 14.36
N LEU A 177 -13.48 0.98 15.34
CA LEU A 177 -14.30 1.23 16.52
C LEU A 177 -13.86 2.48 17.29
N GLN A 178 -12.55 2.73 17.41
CA GLN A 178 -12.08 3.97 18.03
C GLN A 178 -12.40 5.20 17.16
N LEU A 179 -12.31 5.12 15.83
CA LEU A 179 -12.78 6.19 14.95
C LEU A 179 -14.28 6.44 15.14
N MET A 180 -15.11 5.40 15.29
CA MET A 180 -16.54 5.55 15.56
C MET A 180 -16.80 6.35 16.85
N ARG A 181 -16.00 6.11 17.91
CA ARG A 181 -16.03 6.90 19.16
C ARG A 181 -15.69 8.36 18.89
N ASP A 182 -14.59 8.60 18.19
CA ASP A 182 -14.14 9.96 17.87
C ASP A 182 -15.18 10.74 17.06
N LEU A 183 -15.86 10.10 16.09
CA LEU A 183 -16.89 10.76 15.28
C LEU A 183 -18.21 10.98 16.04
N ALA A 184 -18.57 10.10 16.98
CA ALA A 184 -19.78 10.26 17.78
C ALA A 184 -19.76 11.53 18.66
N GLU A 185 -18.57 12.03 18.99
CA GLU A 185 -18.38 13.26 19.78
C GLU A 185 -18.35 14.53 18.91
N ARG A 186 -18.41 14.41 17.58
CA ARG A 186 -18.31 15.55 16.66
C ARG A 186 -19.68 16.07 16.23
N THR A 187 -19.74 17.38 16.04
CA THR A 187 -20.95 18.10 15.59
C THR A 187 -20.76 18.79 14.23
N ASP A 188 -19.55 18.74 13.67
CA ASP A 188 -19.15 19.39 12.43
C ASP A 188 -19.09 18.44 11.22
N ILE A 189 -19.58 17.21 11.39
CA ILE A 189 -19.63 16.19 10.34
C ILE A 189 -20.53 16.66 9.18
N LYS A 190 -20.02 16.53 7.95
CA LYS A 190 -20.70 16.93 6.72
C LYS A 190 -21.06 15.76 5.81
N ASN A 191 -20.40 14.62 5.98
CA ASN A 191 -20.62 13.43 5.17
C ASN A 191 -21.26 12.32 5.99
N ASN A 192 -22.10 11.51 5.34
CA ASN A 192 -22.51 10.25 5.93
C ASN A 192 -21.30 9.33 6.07
N VAL A 193 -21.28 8.53 7.13
CA VAL A 193 -20.23 7.51 7.34
C VAL A 193 -20.89 6.17 7.59
N ILE A 194 -20.60 5.20 6.74
CA ILE A 194 -21.00 3.80 6.90
C ILE A 194 -19.77 3.02 7.39
N PHE A 195 -19.96 2.26 8.46
CA PHE A 195 -18.97 1.32 8.98
C PHE A 195 -19.46 -0.08 8.67
N LEU A 196 -18.66 -0.83 7.89
CA LEU A 196 -18.89 -2.22 7.55
C LEU A 196 -17.83 -3.08 8.22
N PHE A 197 -18.25 -3.86 9.20
CA PHE A 197 -17.47 -5.01 9.67
C PHE A 197 -17.93 -6.25 8.92
N SER A 198 -17.19 -6.62 7.87
CA SER A 198 -17.50 -7.76 7.00
C SER A 198 -17.20 -9.08 7.67
N ASP A 199 -17.99 -10.10 7.34
CA ASP A 199 -17.78 -11.47 7.81
C ASP A 199 -17.38 -12.39 6.64
N ALA A 200 -16.72 -13.50 6.96
CA ALA A 200 -16.28 -14.50 6.01
C ALA A 200 -15.41 -13.92 4.87
N GLU A 201 -14.53 -12.96 5.19
CA GLU A 201 -13.46 -12.50 4.29
C GLU A 201 -12.50 -13.66 4.00
N GLU A 202 -12.19 -14.45 5.03
CA GLU A 202 -11.18 -15.53 4.98
C GLU A 202 -11.68 -16.75 4.20
N LEU A 203 -12.99 -16.82 3.98
CA LEU A 203 -13.64 -17.78 3.07
C LEU A 203 -13.76 -17.23 1.64
N GLY A 204 -13.12 -16.09 1.44
CA GLY A 204 -12.97 -15.26 0.26
C GLY A 204 -14.14 -14.33 0.02
N LEU A 205 -14.16 -13.28 0.84
CA LEU A 205 -14.85 -12.02 0.63
C LEU A 205 -16.38 -12.17 0.58
N LEU A 206 -16.93 -13.19 1.23
CA LEU A 206 -18.35 -13.50 1.10
C LEU A 206 -19.20 -12.35 1.66
N GLY A 207 -18.78 -11.77 2.78
CA GLY A 207 -19.39 -10.59 3.39
C GLY A 207 -19.40 -9.39 2.46
N ALA A 208 -18.26 -8.99 1.88
CA ALA A 208 -18.21 -7.87 0.95
C ALA A 208 -19.03 -8.13 -0.33
N HIS A 209 -18.98 -9.33 -0.89
CA HIS A 209 -19.83 -9.70 -2.03
C HIS A 209 -21.31 -9.56 -1.71
N HIS A 210 -21.73 -10.00 -0.52
CA HIS A 210 -23.11 -9.86 -0.07
C HIS A 210 -23.50 -8.40 0.16
N PHE A 211 -22.65 -7.61 0.81
CA PHE A 211 -22.87 -6.18 1.03
C PHE A 211 -23.07 -5.43 -0.28
N VAL A 212 -22.14 -5.60 -1.22
CA VAL A 212 -22.16 -4.90 -2.51
C VAL A 212 -23.34 -5.34 -3.39
N LYS A 213 -23.79 -6.59 -3.26
CA LYS A 213 -25.01 -7.07 -3.96
C LYS A 213 -26.28 -6.39 -3.44
N ASN A 214 -26.35 -6.13 -2.14
CA ASN A 214 -27.54 -5.61 -1.46
C ASN A 214 -27.34 -4.15 -0.99
N ILE A 215 -26.43 -3.41 -1.63
CA ILE A 215 -26.02 -2.08 -1.18
C ILE A 215 -27.18 -1.07 -1.10
N ASN A 216 -28.17 -1.20 -1.97
CA ASN A 216 -29.34 -0.32 -2.01
C ASN A 216 -30.28 -0.50 -0.81
N GLU A 217 -30.17 -1.62 -0.07
CA GLU A 217 -30.90 -1.83 1.19
C GLU A 217 -30.21 -1.11 2.36
N ILE A 218 -28.93 -0.78 2.20
CA ILE A 218 -28.10 -0.20 3.23
C ILE A 218 -27.89 1.29 3.00
N ALA A 219 -27.42 1.70 1.83
CA ALA A 219 -27.10 3.08 1.54
C ALA A 219 -28.25 3.74 0.76
N THR A 220 -28.83 4.80 1.32
CA THR A 220 -29.85 5.62 0.67
C THR A 220 -29.25 6.58 -0.37
N GLN A 221 -27.95 6.85 -0.25
CA GLN A 221 -27.16 7.65 -1.17
C GLN A 221 -26.00 6.83 -1.75
N PRO A 222 -25.45 7.22 -2.91
CA PRO A 222 -24.24 6.62 -3.45
C PRO A 222 -23.09 6.69 -2.45
N ILE A 223 -22.32 5.60 -2.33
CA ILE A 223 -21.05 5.61 -1.59
C ILE A 223 -19.97 6.23 -2.48
N ASP A 224 -19.40 7.34 -2.04
CA ASP A 224 -18.45 8.14 -2.82
C ASP A 224 -17.00 7.71 -2.60
N VAL A 225 -16.63 7.30 -1.38
CA VAL A 225 -15.27 6.86 -1.06
C VAL A 225 -15.29 5.63 -0.14
N VAL A 226 -14.56 4.60 -0.54
CA VAL A 226 -14.35 3.38 0.24
C VAL A 226 -12.92 3.34 0.79
N PHE A 227 -12.80 3.18 2.10
CA PHE A 227 -11.53 2.92 2.79
C PHE A 227 -11.56 1.49 3.35
N ASN A 228 -10.69 0.64 2.83
CA ASN A 228 -10.52 -0.73 3.32
C ASN A 228 -9.19 -0.88 4.07
N PHE A 229 -9.21 -1.69 5.12
CA PHE A 229 -8.06 -1.93 5.98
C PHE A 229 -7.89 -3.42 6.20
N ASP A 230 -6.66 -3.89 6.04
CA ASP A 230 -6.28 -5.31 6.03
C ASP A 230 -4.88 -5.49 6.63
N ALA A 231 -4.41 -6.71 6.83
CA ALA A 231 -3.04 -6.97 7.25
C ALA A 231 -2.49 -8.29 6.72
N ARG A 232 -1.27 -8.24 6.19
CA ARG A 232 -0.49 -9.43 5.80
C ARG A 232 0.72 -9.68 6.69
N GLY A 233 0.76 -9.03 7.85
CA GLY A 233 1.84 -9.14 8.81
C GLY A 233 1.65 -8.17 9.98
N ASN A 234 2.27 -8.50 11.10
CA ASN A 234 2.08 -7.81 12.39
C ASN A 234 3.06 -6.65 12.65
N ASN A 235 3.78 -6.21 11.61
CA ASN A 235 4.82 -5.19 11.71
C ASN A 235 4.83 -4.26 10.49
N GLY A 236 5.54 -3.15 10.60
CA GLY A 236 5.68 -2.13 9.57
C GLY A 236 4.66 -1.01 9.73
N VAL A 237 4.30 -0.41 8.59
CA VAL A 237 3.37 0.72 8.53
C VAL A 237 2.20 0.33 7.60
N PRO A 238 1.00 0.89 7.79
CA PRO A 238 -0.08 0.74 6.82
C PRO A 238 0.34 1.34 5.48
N LEU A 239 0.57 0.48 4.49
CA LEU A 239 0.90 0.86 3.13
C LEU A 239 -0.39 1.04 2.34
N LEU A 240 -0.53 2.15 1.60
CA LEU A 240 -1.52 2.21 0.52
C LEU A 240 -1.02 1.31 -0.63
N PHE A 241 -1.52 0.08 -0.66
CA PHE A 241 -1.07 -0.94 -1.61
C PHE A 241 -2.00 -1.10 -2.81
N GLU A 242 -3.24 -0.62 -2.70
CA GLU A 242 -4.24 -0.66 -3.76
C GLU A 242 -5.17 0.57 -3.69
N THR A 243 -5.58 1.09 -4.85
CA THR A 243 -6.47 2.25 -4.96
C THR A 243 -7.27 2.15 -6.26
N SER A 244 -8.40 2.84 -6.34
CA SER A 244 -9.19 2.93 -7.56
C SER A 244 -8.44 3.67 -8.69
N ALA A 245 -8.95 3.54 -9.92
CA ALA A 245 -8.56 4.46 -10.98
C ALA A 245 -8.96 5.91 -10.62
N LYS A 246 -8.39 6.88 -11.33
CA LYS A 246 -8.62 8.32 -11.14
C LYS A 246 -8.27 8.79 -9.72
N ASN A 247 -7.18 8.28 -9.18
CA ASN A 247 -6.80 8.46 -7.77
C ASN A 247 -6.07 9.78 -7.44
N LEU A 248 -5.76 10.65 -8.41
CA LEU A 248 -4.95 11.84 -8.16
C LEU A 248 -5.55 12.73 -7.08
N ALA A 249 -6.83 13.08 -7.18
CA ALA A 249 -7.47 13.93 -6.18
C ALA A 249 -7.52 13.26 -4.80
N LEU A 250 -7.93 11.98 -4.74
CA LEU A 250 -8.05 11.25 -3.47
C LEU A 250 -6.69 11.08 -2.75
N VAL A 251 -5.64 10.69 -3.48
CA VAL A 251 -4.28 10.53 -2.92
C VAL A 251 -3.69 11.87 -2.51
N SER A 252 -3.95 12.93 -3.30
CA SER A 252 -3.51 14.29 -2.94
C SER A 252 -4.19 14.81 -1.69
N GLU A 253 -5.48 14.53 -1.52
CA GLU A 253 -6.25 14.93 -0.34
C GLU A 253 -5.78 14.18 0.91
N TRP A 254 -5.58 12.86 0.81
CA TRP A 254 -5.02 12.06 1.91
C TRP A 254 -3.63 12.56 2.32
N ASN A 255 -2.74 12.81 1.36
CA ASN A 255 -1.36 13.22 1.63
C ASN A 255 -1.24 14.55 2.40
N GLN A 256 -2.24 15.44 2.31
CA GLN A 256 -2.24 16.72 3.01
C GLN A 256 -2.46 16.59 4.53
N ASN A 257 -3.15 15.53 4.97
CA ASN A 257 -3.56 15.36 6.37
C ASN A 257 -2.95 14.12 7.02
N ALA A 258 -2.40 13.20 6.23
CA ALA A 258 -1.82 11.96 6.72
C ALA A 258 -0.52 12.17 7.49
N TYR A 259 -0.37 11.51 8.63
CA TYR A 259 0.91 11.38 9.29
C TYR A 259 1.84 10.39 8.58
N LYS A 260 2.88 10.90 7.91
CA LYS A 260 3.91 10.13 7.20
C LYS A 260 3.29 9.05 6.27
N PRO A 261 2.53 9.44 5.23
CA PRO A 261 1.91 8.50 4.30
C PRO A 261 2.97 7.69 3.55
N VAL A 262 2.69 6.41 3.32
CA VAL A 262 3.56 5.51 2.56
C VAL A 262 2.75 4.80 1.49
N ALA A 263 3.08 5.10 0.24
CA ALA A 263 2.34 4.63 -0.92
C ALA A 263 3.26 4.62 -2.15
N PHE A 264 3.15 3.58 -2.98
CA PHE A 264 3.87 3.50 -4.25
C PHE A 264 2.88 3.28 -5.38
N SER A 265 2.84 4.17 -6.37
CA SER A 265 1.83 4.08 -7.45
C SER A 265 1.89 2.80 -8.30
N PHE A 266 2.99 2.03 -8.25
CA PHE A 266 3.08 0.72 -8.91
C PHE A 266 2.51 -0.44 -8.08
N SER A 267 2.24 -0.25 -6.78
CA SER A 267 1.78 -1.32 -5.89
C SER A 267 0.50 -2.02 -6.36
N PRO A 268 -0.53 -1.33 -6.94
CA PRO A 268 -1.72 -2.01 -7.40
C PRO A 268 -1.42 -3.04 -8.51
N ILE A 269 -0.46 -2.72 -9.40
CA ILE A 269 -0.04 -3.65 -10.47
C ILE A 269 0.60 -4.89 -9.88
N VAL A 270 1.52 -4.72 -8.93
CA VAL A 270 2.20 -5.85 -8.26
C VAL A 270 1.18 -6.70 -7.51
N TYR A 271 0.24 -6.08 -6.80
CA TYR A 271 -0.79 -6.78 -6.04
C TYR A 271 -1.70 -7.62 -6.95
N GLN A 272 -2.19 -7.04 -8.06
CA GLN A 272 -2.98 -7.76 -9.07
C GLN A 272 -2.21 -8.95 -9.68
N MET A 273 -0.90 -8.82 -9.91
CA MET A 273 -0.06 -9.91 -10.40
C MET A 273 0.07 -11.08 -9.40
N LEU A 274 0.02 -10.78 -8.09
CA LEU A 274 -0.01 -11.81 -7.05
C LEU A 274 -1.34 -12.57 -6.98
N ARG A 275 -2.41 -12.05 -7.62
CA ARG A 275 -3.78 -12.59 -7.57
C ARG A 275 -4.32 -12.78 -6.16
N ASN A 276 -3.89 -11.92 -5.25
CA ASN A 276 -4.51 -11.76 -3.94
C ASN A 276 -5.72 -10.85 -4.08
N ASN A 277 -6.66 -10.98 -3.15
CA ASN A 277 -7.79 -10.07 -3.03
C ASN A 277 -7.99 -9.73 -1.55
N THR A 278 -8.69 -8.64 -1.31
CA THR A 278 -9.26 -8.25 -0.02
C THR A 278 -10.72 -7.87 -0.27
N ASP A 279 -11.48 -7.53 0.76
CA ASP A 279 -12.83 -6.99 0.57
C ASP A 279 -12.86 -5.80 -0.40
N PHE A 280 -11.82 -4.96 -0.41
CA PHE A 280 -11.69 -3.84 -1.35
C PHE A 280 -11.79 -4.25 -2.83
N SER A 281 -11.28 -5.43 -3.18
CA SER A 281 -11.30 -5.94 -4.56
C SER A 281 -12.74 -6.07 -5.08
N VAL A 282 -13.70 -6.42 -4.21
CA VAL A 282 -15.13 -6.49 -4.56
C VAL A 282 -15.68 -5.11 -4.94
N PHE A 283 -15.24 -4.06 -4.25
CA PHE A 283 -15.65 -2.68 -4.54
C PHE A 283 -14.95 -2.17 -5.82
N LEU A 284 -13.67 -2.46 -6.01
CA LEU A 284 -12.96 -2.09 -7.23
C LEU A 284 -13.58 -2.70 -8.50
N ASP A 285 -13.99 -3.97 -8.44
CA ASP A 285 -14.66 -4.66 -9.55
C ASP A 285 -16.00 -4.01 -9.94
N ARG A 286 -16.59 -3.22 -9.04
CA ARG A 286 -17.82 -2.44 -9.28
C ARG A 286 -17.56 -0.97 -9.58
N GLY A 287 -16.30 -0.55 -9.68
CA GLY A 287 -15.92 0.81 -10.05
C GLY A 287 -16.02 1.83 -8.92
N PHE A 288 -16.03 1.39 -7.65
CA PHE A 288 -15.98 2.32 -6.52
C PHE A 288 -14.65 3.07 -6.46
N THR A 289 -14.71 4.31 -5.96
CA THR A 289 -13.52 5.12 -5.65
C THR A 289 -13.03 4.81 -4.24
N GLY A 290 -11.73 4.64 -4.04
CA GLY A 290 -11.22 4.30 -2.72
C GLY A 290 -9.75 3.96 -2.58
N MET A 291 -9.39 3.53 -1.37
CA MET A 291 -8.05 3.17 -0.95
C MET A 291 -8.06 1.93 -0.07
N ASN A 292 -6.99 1.13 -0.19
CA ASN A 292 -6.78 -0.09 0.57
C ASN A 292 -5.43 -0.07 1.28
N PHE A 293 -5.44 -0.32 2.59
CA PHE A 293 -4.28 -0.24 3.44
C PHE A 293 -3.93 -1.58 4.06
N ALA A 294 -2.65 -1.94 4.07
CA ALA A 294 -2.19 -3.12 4.78
C ALA A 294 -0.75 -2.99 5.30
N THR A 295 -0.49 -3.67 6.42
CA THR A 295 0.85 -3.98 6.87
C THR A 295 1.35 -5.25 6.20
N ILE A 296 2.63 -5.30 5.84
CA ILE A 296 3.21 -6.46 5.13
C ILE A 296 4.54 -6.95 5.72
N LEU A 297 5.06 -6.32 6.77
CA LEU A 297 6.22 -6.85 7.49
C LEU A 297 5.74 -7.78 8.59
N GLY A 298 6.57 -8.75 8.99
CA GLY A 298 6.15 -9.78 9.95
C GLY A 298 5.26 -10.86 9.33
N TYR A 299 5.44 -11.13 8.04
CA TYR A 299 4.66 -12.12 7.27
C TYR A 299 4.75 -13.54 7.85
N GLU A 300 5.80 -13.86 8.59
CA GLU A 300 5.91 -15.12 9.33
C GLU A 300 4.81 -15.32 10.37
N HIS A 301 4.12 -14.26 10.82
CA HIS A 301 2.97 -14.35 11.74
C HIS A 301 1.63 -14.51 11.01
N TYR A 302 1.57 -14.16 9.71
CA TYR A 302 0.33 -14.18 8.92
C TYR A 302 -0.29 -15.58 8.86
N HIS A 303 -1.59 -15.66 9.17
CA HIS A 303 -2.36 -16.91 9.29
C HIS A 303 -1.70 -17.95 10.23
N ARG A 304 -1.07 -17.51 11.31
CA ARG A 304 -0.47 -18.37 12.35
C ARG A 304 -0.97 -18.03 13.74
N MET A 305 -0.88 -19.01 14.63
CA MET A 305 -1.19 -18.82 16.06
C MET A 305 -0.31 -17.78 16.76
N SER A 306 0.78 -17.36 16.11
CA SER A 306 1.63 -16.27 16.59
C SER A 306 1.13 -14.88 16.18
N ASP A 307 0.03 -14.76 15.43
CA ASP A 307 -0.67 -13.48 15.22
C ASP A 307 -1.55 -13.15 16.44
N THR A 308 -0.87 -12.74 17.52
CA THR A 308 -1.46 -12.40 18.81
C THR A 308 -1.15 -10.97 19.20
N VAL A 309 -1.89 -10.43 20.17
CA VAL A 309 -1.71 -9.06 20.66
C VAL A 309 -0.30 -8.83 21.20
N GLU A 310 0.31 -9.84 21.81
CA GLU A 310 1.66 -9.78 22.38
C GLU A 310 2.74 -9.68 21.31
N ASN A 311 2.51 -10.29 20.14
CA ASN A 311 3.47 -10.26 19.04
C ASN A 311 3.25 -9.06 18.11
N LEU A 312 2.11 -8.36 18.22
CA LEU A 312 1.83 -7.17 17.43
C LEU A 312 2.78 -6.03 17.83
N ASN A 313 3.46 -5.44 16.83
CA ASN A 313 4.33 -4.32 17.09
C ASN A 313 3.49 -3.08 17.48
N LEU A 314 3.69 -2.54 18.69
CA LEU A 314 2.90 -1.40 19.18
C LEU A 314 3.07 -0.13 18.34
N GLY A 315 4.23 0.05 17.68
CA GLY A 315 4.46 1.13 16.72
C GLY A 315 3.64 0.98 15.45
N THR A 316 3.46 -0.27 15.01
CA THR A 316 2.55 -0.63 13.92
C THR A 316 1.11 -0.30 14.32
N LEU A 317 0.66 -0.78 15.49
CA LEU A 317 -0.66 -0.46 16.04
C LEU A 317 -0.93 1.05 16.12
N TRP A 318 0.04 1.80 16.63
CA TRP A 318 -0.05 3.25 16.72
C TRP A 318 -0.19 3.92 15.35
N ARG A 319 0.63 3.52 14.36
CA ARG A 319 0.56 4.12 13.02
C ARG A 319 -0.69 3.70 12.25
N TYR A 320 -1.15 2.47 12.46
CA TYR A 320 -2.36 1.92 11.85
C TYR A 320 -3.60 2.66 12.34
N GLN A 321 -3.80 2.73 13.67
CA GLN A 321 -4.97 3.43 14.23
C GLN A 321 -4.96 4.91 13.85
N ARG A 322 -3.77 5.55 13.84
CA ARG A 322 -3.64 6.95 13.45
C ARG A 322 -4.04 7.16 11.99
N THR A 323 -3.66 6.25 11.10
CA THR A 323 -4.04 6.33 9.68
C THR A 323 -5.56 6.28 9.52
N ILE A 324 -6.24 5.35 10.20
CA ILE A 324 -7.71 5.23 10.18
C ILE A 324 -8.38 6.49 10.75
N ARG A 325 -7.90 6.96 11.91
CA ARG A 325 -8.47 8.11 12.60
C ARG A 325 -8.24 9.42 11.82
N ASP A 326 -7.04 9.64 11.28
CA ASP A 326 -6.72 10.80 10.45
C ASP A 326 -7.59 10.82 9.18
N LEU A 327 -7.77 9.66 8.52
CA LEU A 327 -8.69 9.52 7.37
C LEU A 327 -10.13 9.85 7.75
N GLY A 328 -10.67 9.20 8.78
CA GLY A 328 -12.06 9.40 9.18
C GLY A 328 -12.33 10.81 9.66
N ALA A 329 -11.47 11.38 10.51
CA ALA A 329 -11.64 12.73 11.01
C ALA A 329 -11.54 13.78 9.88
N HIS A 330 -10.68 13.56 8.89
CA HIS A 330 -10.53 14.48 7.76
C HIS A 330 -11.70 14.37 6.78
N PHE A 331 -11.96 13.17 6.27
CA PHE A 331 -12.96 12.98 5.22
C PHE A 331 -14.40 13.13 5.73
N ALA A 332 -14.68 12.92 7.02
CA ALA A 332 -16.03 13.13 7.58
C ALA A 332 -16.51 14.59 7.47
N VAL A 333 -15.59 15.56 7.39
CA VAL A 333 -15.89 17.00 7.29
C VAL A 333 -15.45 17.63 5.98
N LYS A 334 -14.93 16.82 5.06
CA LYS A 334 -14.39 17.28 3.78
C LYS A 334 -15.52 17.56 2.80
N ASP A 335 -15.50 18.74 2.21
CA ASP A 335 -16.41 19.10 1.13
C ASP A 335 -16.02 18.38 -0.17
N GLU A 336 -17.02 18.16 -1.04
CA GLU A 336 -16.82 17.70 -2.44
C GLU A 336 -16.15 16.32 -2.61
N ILE A 337 -16.33 15.39 -1.65
CA ILE A 337 -15.77 14.03 -1.75
C ILE A 337 -16.32 13.24 -2.97
N ASN A 338 -17.50 13.61 -3.45
CA ASN A 338 -18.16 13.05 -4.62
C ASN A 338 -17.46 13.39 -5.96
N LEU A 339 -16.57 14.39 -5.98
CA LEU A 339 -15.84 14.82 -7.18
C LEU A 339 -14.56 14.01 -7.44
N PHE A 340 -14.10 13.19 -6.50
CA PHE A 340 -12.86 12.44 -6.68
C PHE A 340 -12.90 11.49 -7.89
N LYS A 341 -14.07 10.94 -8.23
CA LYS A 341 -14.29 10.07 -9.39
C LYS A 341 -14.10 10.75 -10.75
N GLU A 342 -14.01 12.08 -10.78
CA GLU A 342 -13.82 12.88 -12.00
C GLU A 342 -12.34 13.18 -12.30
N SER A 343 -11.43 12.73 -11.43
CA SER A 343 -10.00 13.01 -11.54
C SER A 343 -9.28 12.16 -12.61
N VAL A 344 -7.95 12.20 -12.58
CA VAL A 344 -7.04 11.38 -13.39
C VAL A 344 -6.17 10.51 -12.50
N ASP A 345 -5.46 9.55 -13.07
CA ASP A 345 -4.50 8.75 -12.31
C ASP A 345 -3.26 9.57 -11.92
N ALA A 346 -2.68 9.21 -10.78
CA ALA A 346 -1.44 9.79 -10.29
C ALA A 346 -0.28 8.81 -10.35
N VAL A 347 0.92 9.39 -10.45
CA VAL A 347 2.19 8.76 -10.12
C VAL A 347 2.66 9.34 -8.81
N TYR A 348 2.88 8.48 -7.82
CA TYR A 348 3.31 8.86 -6.49
C TYR A 348 4.28 7.87 -5.85
N PHE A 349 5.11 8.40 -4.96
CA PHE A 349 6.08 7.66 -4.14
C PHE A 349 6.45 8.48 -2.88
N PRO A 350 6.89 7.83 -1.79
CA PRO A 350 7.19 8.52 -0.55
C PRO A 350 8.59 9.12 -0.56
N VAL A 351 8.74 10.29 0.07
CA VAL A 351 10.02 10.95 0.31
C VAL A 351 10.12 11.33 1.79
N PRO A 352 11.24 11.01 2.46
CA PRO A 352 11.42 11.31 3.89
C PRO A 352 11.18 12.78 4.21
N TYR A 353 10.44 13.05 5.29
CA TYR A 353 10.10 14.38 5.81
C TYR A 353 9.22 15.26 4.90
N ILE A 354 8.87 14.81 3.70
CA ILE A 354 8.03 15.54 2.75
C ILE A 354 6.63 14.92 2.65
N GLY A 355 6.52 13.59 2.75
CA GLY A 355 5.29 12.86 2.44
C GLY A 355 5.37 12.24 1.05
N LEU A 356 4.27 12.20 0.31
CA LEU A 356 4.27 11.72 -1.06
C LEU A 356 4.61 12.85 -2.04
N ILE A 357 5.48 12.54 -3.00
CA ILE A 357 5.52 13.29 -4.26
C ILE A 357 4.40 12.73 -5.12
N ILE A 358 3.50 13.59 -5.60
CA ILE A 358 2.33 13.22 -6.40
C ILE A 358 2.32 14.07 -7.66
N ILE A 359 2.29 13.41 -8.82
CA ILE A 359 2.13 14.07 -10.12
C ILE A 359 1.04 13.37 -10.91
N SER A 360 0.41 14.07 -11.84
CA SER A 360 -0.53 13.44 -12.77
C SER A 360 0.18 12.42 -13.66
N ILE A 361 -0.56 11.41 -14.14
CA ILE A 361 -0.07 10.46 -15.14
C ILE A 361 0.41 11.17 -16.43
N PHE A 362 -0.25 12.27 -16.81
CA PHE A 362 0.15 13.10 -17.95
C PHE A 362 1.53 13.73 -17.74
N SER A 363 1.79 14.26 -16.54
CA SER A 363 3.12 14.80 -16.19
C SER A 363 4.21 13.74 -16.32
N ALA A 364 3.93 12.48 -15.95
CA ALA A 364 4.88 11.38 -16.11
C ALA A 364 5.21 11.12 -17.59
N PHE A 365 4.22 11.15 -18.49
CA PHE A 365 4.46 11.06 -19.94
C PHE A 365 5.34 12.19 -20.45
N VAL A 366 5.03 13.44 -20.06
CA VAL A 366 5.79 14.63 -20.47
C VAL A 366 7.25 14.50 -20.00
N ILE A 367 7.48 14.14 -18.73
CA ILE A 367 8.83 13.95 -18.19
C ILE A 367 9.57 12.86 -18.96
N GLY A 368 8.91 11.73 -19.29
CA GLY A 368 9.49 10.66 -20.10
C GLY A 368 9.94 11.13 -21.48
N ILE A 369 9.07 11.87 -22.19
CA ILE A 369 9.36 12.45 -23.51
C ILE A 369 10.52 13.45 -23.43
N LEU A 370 10.49 14.38 -22.47
CA LEU A 370 11.57 15.36 -22.29
C LEU A 370 12.91 14.71 -21.96
N THR A 371 12.90 13.65 -21.14
CA THR A 371 14.09 12.87 -20.82
C THR A 371 14.67 12.20 -22.07
N PHE A 372 13.82 11.66 -22.92
CA PHE A 372 14.23 11.07 -24.20
C PHE A 372 14.81 12.12 -25.17
N LEU A 373 14.16 13.27 -25.31
CA LEU A 373 14.66 14.37 -26.16
C LEU A 373 16.00 14.91 -25.66
N LEU A 374 16.17 15.09 -24.35
CA LEU A 374 17.45 15.47 -23.75
C LEU A 374 18.54 14.43 -24.05
N SER A 375 18.20 13.15 -23.94
CA SER A 375 19.12 12.05 -24.25
C SER A 375 19.59 12.09 -25.71
N ILE A 376 18.66 12.24 -26.67
CA ILE A 376 18.99 12.35 -28.10
C ILE A 376 19.86 13.59 -28.34
N SER A 377 19.50 14.74 -27.78
CA SER A 377 20.25 15.99 -27.94
C SER A 377 21.72 15.83 -27.51
N LEU A 378 21.94 15.23 -26.34
CA LEU A 378 23.29 14.94 -25.83
C LEU A 378 24.04 13.90 -26.69
N ALA A 379 23.34 12.90 -27.21
CA ALA A 379 23.94 11.87 -28.06
C ALA A 379 24.38 12.42 -29.42
N ILE A 380 23.53 13.23 -30.09
CA ILE A 380 23.84 13.89 -31.37
C ILE A 380 25.02 14.83 -31.18
N ARG A 381 24.99 15.71 -30.16
CA ARG A 381 26.09 16.64 -29.92
C ARG A 381 27.43 15.93 -29.72
N ASN A 382 27.43 14.82 -28.98
CA ASN A 382 28.63 14.01 -28.75
C ASN A 382 29.17 13.31 -30.02
N ILE A 383 28.32 13.05 -31.03
CA ILE A 383 28.75 12.56 -32.34
C ILE A 383 29.39 13.68 -33.17
N TRP A 384 28.85 14.90 -33.09
CA TRP A 384 29.27 16.02 -33.93
C TRP A 384 30.51 16.76 -33.42
N PHE A 385 30.71 16.83 -32.10
CA PHE A 385 31.73 17.70 -31.49
C PHE A 385 32.81 16.98 -30.66
N SER A 386 32.80 15.64 -30.56
CA SER A 386 33.77 14.91 -29.74
C SER A 386 35.12 14.73 -30.43
N SER A 387 36.19 15.17 -29.77
CA SER A 387 37.60 14.95 -30.14
C SER A 387 38.21 13.67 -29.55
N SER A 388 37.44 12.85 -28.82
CA SER A 388 37.92 11.59 -28.22
C SER A 388 37.97 10.44 -29.24
N LEU A 389 38.68 9.35 -28.90
CA LEU A 389 38.64 8.08 -29.65
C LEU A 389 37.19 7.73 -30.05
N ARG A 390 36.90 7.74 -31.36
CA ARG A 390 35.55 7.67 -31.94
C ARG A 390 34.70 6.53 -31.32
N THR A 391 35.31 5.39 -31.02
CA THR A 391 34.64 4.21 -30.45
C THR A 391 34.03 4.44 -29.05
N VAL A 392 34.77 5.06 -28.12
CA VAL A 392 34.26 5.28 -26.74
C VAL A 392 33.14 6.33 -26.74
N SER A 393 33.28 7.37 -27.57
CA SER A 393 32.25 8.39 -27.75
C SER A 393 30.95 7.78 -28.27
N ASN A 394 31.04 6.88 -29.25
CA ASN A 394 29.89 6.21 -29.85
C ASN A 394 29.16 5.31 -28.85
N ILE A 395 29.89 4.51 -28.05
CA ILE A 395 29.27 3.66 -27.02
C ILE A 395 28.50 4.50 -25.99
N GLN A 396 29.08 5.62 -25.52
CA GLN A 396 28.39 6.50 -24.58
C GLN A 396 27.13 7.12 -25.17
N SER A 397 27.15 7.53 -26.44
CA SER A 397 25.96 8.03 -27.14
C SER A 397 24.87 6.96 -27.27
N ILE A 398 25.23 5.72 -27.60
CA ILE A 398 24.28 4.60 -27.67
C ILE A 398 23.64 4.34 -26.30
N LEU A 399 24.46 4.29 -25.24
CA LEU A 399 23.95 4.06 -23.88
C LEU A 399 22.99 5.16 -23.42
N ARG A 400 23.26 6.43 -23.74
CA ARG A 400 22.32 7.53 -23.48
C ARG A 400 21.00 7.29 -24.20
N ILE A 401 21.04 7.04 -25.51
CA ILE A 401 19.84 6.83 -26.32
C ILE A 401 19.02 5.67 -25.74
N LEU A 402 19.66 4.56 -25.39
CA LEU A 402 18.99 3.41 -24.77
C LEU A 402 18.37 3.79 -23.41
N ALA A 403 19.07 4.54 -22.56
CA ALA A 403 18.52 5.00 -21.29
C ALA A 403 17.30 5.94 -21.48
N GLY A 404 17.39 6.88 -22.43
CA GLY A 404 16.29 7.77 -22.78
C GLY A 404 15.10 7.02 -23.36
N LEU A 405 15.35 6.04 -24.25
CA LEU A 405 14.32 5.19 -24.83
C LEU A 405 13.65 4.34 -23.76
N PHE A 406 14.43 3.78 -22.82
CA PHE A 406 13.89 3.02 -21.71
C PHE A 406 13.01 3.88 -20.80
N SER A 407 13.40 5.13 -20.51
CA SER A 407 12.54 6.09 -19.81
C SER A 407 11.23 6.38 -20.56
N LEU A 408 11.30 6.59 -21.88
CA LEU A 408 10.11 6.81 -22.71
C LEU A 408 9.17 5.59 -22.69
N VAL A 409 9.72 4.39 -22.90
CA VAL A 409 8.94 3.14 -22.89
C VAL A 409 8.33 2.91 -21.51
N ALA A 410 9.08 3.12 -20.43
CA ALA A 410 8.55 3.00 -19.07
C ALA A 410 7.40 3.99 -18.83
N ALA A 411 7.56 5.24 -19.25
CA ALA A 411 6.52 6.26 -19.14
C ALA A 411 5.26 5.87 -19.93
N LEU A 412 5.39 5.35 -21.16
CA LEU A 412 4.24 5.01 -22.00
C LEU A 412 3.53 3.70 -21.62
N VAL A 413 4.29 2.69 -21.17
CA VAL A 413 3.75 1.33 -20.93
C VAL A 413 3.34 1.13 -19.48
N VAL A 414 4.13 1.62 -18.53
CA VAL A 414 3.87 1.48 -17.09
C VAL A 414 4.09 2.83 -16.38
N PRO A 415 3.28 3.86 -16.70
CA PRO A 415 3.48 5.22 -16.19
C PRO A 415 3.57 5.27 -14.65
N THR A 416 2.79 4.45 -13.95
CA THR A 416 2.77 4.34 -12.49
C THR A 416 4.07 3.80 -11.87
N ALA A 417 4.93 3.14 -12.64
CA ALA A 417 6.26 2.71 -12.20
C ALA A 417 7.39 3.52 -12.86
N SER A 418 7.06 4.41 -13.80
CA SER A 418 8.04 5.04 -14.69
C SER A 418 9.05 5.92 -13.95
N TYR A 419 8.69 6.47 -12.78
CA TYR A 419 9.57 7.29 -11.94
C TYR A 419 10.81 6.54 -11.45
N LEU A 420 10.74 5.20 -11.30
CA LEU A 420 11.86 4.34 -10.91
C LEU A 420 13.01 4.38 -11.92
N ILE A 421 12.71 4.71 -13.18
CA ILE A 421 13.68 4.76 -14.27
C ILE A 421 13.90 6.20 -14.70
N THR A 422 12.81 6.92 -14.95
CA THR A 422 12.84 8.24 -15.57
C THR A 422 13.53 9.28 -14.70
N LEU A 423 13.28 9.29 -13.38
CA LEU A 423 13.92 10.27 -12.49
C LEU A 423 15.44 10.04 -12.35
N PRO A 424 15.93 8.81 -12.09
CA PRO A 424 17.37 8.54 -12.10
C PRO A 424 18.04 8.88 -13.44
N VAL A 425 17.43 8.51 -14.57
CA VAL A 425 17.97 8.80 -15.90
C VAL A 425 18.00 10.31 -16.17
N LEU A 426 16.94 11.04 -15.85
CA LEU A 426 16.87 12.48 -16.04
C LEU A 426 17.95 13.21 -15.21
N LEU A 427 18.07 12.89 -13.92
CA LEU A 427 19.08 13.50 -13.04
C LEU A 427 20.50 13.17 -13.51
N PHE A 428 20.71 11.96 -14.03
CA PHE A 428 21.97 11.58 -14.65
C PHE A 428 22.27 12.40 -15.91
N LEU A 429 21.30 12.56 -16.83
CA LEU A 429 21.48 13.35 -18.05
C LEU A 429 21.72 14.83 -17.75
N LEU A 430 21.04 15.39 -16.75
CA LEU A 430 21.28 16.77 -16.28
C LEU A 430 22.68 16.93 -15.67
N THR A 431 23.15 15.94 -14.92
CA THR A 431 24.52 15.90 -14.41
C THR A 431 25.53 15.91 -15.57
N ASP A 432 25.32 15.07 -16.58
CA ASP A 432 26.17 14.98 -17.76
C ASP A 432 26.17 16.30 -18.56
N LEU A 433 24.99 16.92 -18.74
CA LEU A 433 24.82 18.23 -19.38
C LEU A 433 25.64 19.31 -18.68
N MET A 434 25.54 19.41 -17.34
CA MET A 434 26.27 20.42 -16.56
C MET A 434 27.79 20.25 -16.63
N LEU A 435 28.28 19.01 -16.67
CA LEU A 435 29.71 18.71 -16.80
C LEU A 435 30.25 18.99 -18.19
N ARG A 436 29.52 18.54 -19.21
CA ARG A 436 30.03 18.55 -20.58
C ARG A 436 29.85 19.89 -21.25
N GLU A 437 28.68 20.50 -21.09
CA GLU A 437 28.30 21.65 -21.90
C GLU A 437 28.50 22.98 -21.20
N PHE A 438 28.35 22.99 -19.87
CA PHE A 438 28.50 24.22 -19.08
C PHE A 438 29.79 24.27 -18.27
N ASN A 439 30.53 23.15 -18.19
CA ASN A 439 31.73 22.99 -17.36
C ASN A 439 31.50 23.44 -15.89
N LYS A 440 30.28 23.23 -15.38
CA LYS A 440 29.87 23.61 -14.01
C LYS A 440 30.03 22.42 -13.07
N PHE A 441 31.27 22.12 -12.70
CA PHE A 441 31.60 20.97 -11.86
C PHE A 441 30.80 20.91 -10.55
N SER A 442 30.72 22.02 -9.81
CA SER A 442 30.03 22.05 -8.51
C SER A 442 28.53 21.75 -8.64
N VAL A 443 27.89 22.25 -9.71
CA VAL A 443 26.46 22.01 -9.96
C VAL A 443 26.23 20.54 -10.32
N ALA A 444 27.07 19.99 -11.19
CA ALA A 444 26.99 18.58 -11.55
C ALA A 444 27.23 17.65 -10.36
N LEU A 445 28.14 17.99 -9.46
CA LEU A 445 28.35 17.22 -8.23
C LEU A 445 27.10 17.20 -7.35
N ILE A 446 26.46 18.36 -7.17
CA ILE A 446 25.21 18.46 -6.41
C ILE A 446 24.13 17.59 -7.06
N LEU A 447 23.97 17.69 -8.39
CA LEU A 447 23.01 16.87 -9.13
C LEU A 447 23.31 15.37 -9.01
N LEU A 448 24.58 14.96 -9.01
CA LEU A 448 24.95 13.55 -8.83
C LEU A 448 24.63 13.04 -7.42
N ILE A 449 24.85 13.85 -6.39
CA ILE A 449 24.48 13.51 -5.00
C ILE A 449 22.95 13.39 -4.89
N ILE A 450 22.20 14.33 -5.46
CA ILE A 450 20.74 14.27 -5.51
C ILE A 450 20.28 13.03 -6.29
N CYS A 451 20.87 12.75 -7.46
CA CYS A 451 20.59 11.56 -8.25
C CYS A 451 20.78 10.28 -7.44
N THR A 452 21.90 10.19 -6.72
CA THR A 452 22.25 9.04 -5.87
C THR A 452 21.25 8.87 -4.74
N TYR A 453 20.95 9.96 -4.04
CA TYR A 453 20.00 9.96 -2.93
C TYR A 453 18.59 9.60 -3.40
N ILE A 454 18.06 10.26 -4.43
CA ILE A 454 16.73 9.99 -4.98
C ILE A 454 16.64 8.55 -5.48
N THR A 455 17.60 8.09 -6.29
CA THR A 455 17.61 6.69 -6.76
C THR A 455 17.59 5.72 -5.57
N SER A 456 18.36 6.00 -4.52
CA SER A 456 18.38 5.14 -3.33
C SER A 456 17.05 5.17 -2.56
N ILE A 457 16.44 6.35 -2.38
CA ILE A 457 15.13 6.49 -1.72
C ILE A 457 14.01 5.80 -2.48
N LEU A 458 14.06 5.80 -3.82
CA LEU A 458 13.06 5.09 -4.63
C LEU A 458 13.18 3.57 -4.47
N TYR A 459 14.38 3.02 -4.43
CA TYR A 459 14.59 1.56 -4.50
C TYR A 459 14.74 0.88 -3.14
N VAL A 460 15.41 1.50 -2.16
CA VAL A 460 15.68 0.85 -0.87
C VAL A 460 14.42 0.38 -0.14
N PRO A 461 13.36 1.20 0.01
CA PRO A 461 12.13 0.75 0.68
C PRO A 461 11.51 -0.43 -0.06
N ILE A 462 11.48 -0.40 -1.40
CA ILE A 462 10.91 -1.47 -2.23
C ILE A 462 11.70 -2.76 -2.03
N ILE A 463 13.03 -2.71 -2.13
CA ILE A 463 13.91 -3.87 -1.93
C ILE A 463 13.68 -4.44 -0.53
N TYR A 464 13.57 -3.60 0.49
CA TYR A 464 13.30 -4.03 1.86
C TYR A 464 11.94 -4.71 2.00
N LEU A 465 10.86 -4.09 1.50
CA LEU A 465 9.50 -4.65 1.51
C LEU A 465 9.42 -5.98 0.75
N VAL A 466 10.07 -6.10 -0.40
CA VAL A 466 10.08 -7.34 -1.20
C VAL A 466 10.91 -8.44 -0.50
N SER A 467 12.09 -8.09 0.01
CA SER A 467 12.99 -9.07 0.62
C SER A 467 12.49 -9.58 1.96
N ILE A 468 12.05 -8.65 2.81
CA ILE A 468 11.69 -8.90 4.21
C ILE A 468 10.18 -9.02 4.38
N GLY A 469 9.39 -8.13 3.78
CA GLY A 469 7.93 -8.19 3.88
C GLY A 469 7.34 -9.38 3.14
N LEU A 470 7.67 -9.52 1.85
CA LEU A 470 7.17 -10.62 1.01
C LEU A 470 8.02 -11.90 1.10
N HIS A 471 9.04 -11.94 1.98
CA HIS A 471 9.96 -13.08 2.13
C HIS A 471 10.60 -13.52 0.79
N ALA A 472 10.89 -12.57 -0.10
CA ALA A 472 11.44 -12.82 -1.45
C ALA A 472 12.85 -12.20 -1.64
N PRO A 473 13.86 -12.63 -0.87
CA PRO A 473 15.19 -12.00 -0.88
C PRO A 473 15.91 -12.10 -2.23
N VAL A 474 15.66 -13.16 -3.00
CA VAL A 474 16.22 -13.31 -4.35
C VAL A 474 15.66 -12.24 -5.29
N VAL A 475 14.36 -11.98 -5.23
CA VAL A 475 13.71 -10.93 -6.04
C VAL A 475 14.22 -9.56 -5.62
N GLY A 476 14.33 -9.31 -4.31
CA GLY A 476 14.93 -8.08 -3.79
C GLY A 476 16.38 -7.87 -4.24
N GLY A 477 17.19 -8.94 -4.26
CA GLY A 477 18.55 -8.92 -4.79
C GLY A 477 18.61 -8.55 -6.27
N VAL A 478 17.71 -9.09 -7.09
CA VAL A 478 17.59 -8.72 -8.52
C VAL A 478 17.19 -7.25 -8.67
N LEU A 479 16.22 -6.77 -7.88
CA LEU A 479 15.80 -5.37 -7.89
C LEU A 479 16.94 -4.42 -7.51
N ALA A 480 17.87 -4.84 -6.65
CA ALA A 480 19.04 -4.05 -6.26
C ALA A 480 20.06 -3.84 -7.39
N ILE A 481 20.05 -4.68 -8.43
CA ILE A 481 20.97 -4.56 -9.57
C ILE A 481 20.65 -3.31 -10.40
N LEU A 482 19.37 -2.99 -10.58
CA LEU A 482 18.94 -1.88 -11.43
C LEU A 482 19.49 -0.50 -11.00
N PRO A 483 19.35 -0.07 -9.73
CA PRO A 483 19.95 1.20 -9.27
C PRO A 483 21.48 1.14 -9.28
N MET A 484 22.10 -0.01 -9.05
CA MET A 484 23.56 -0.16 -9.14
C MET A 484 24.07 0.06 -10.56
N LEU A 485 23.37 -0.45 -11.58
CA LEU A 485 23.71 -0.20 -12.97
C LEU A 485 23.57 1.30 -13.30
N ILE A 486 22.44 1.91 -12.96
CA ILE A 486 22.18 3.33 -13.22
C ILE A 486 23.26 4.22 -12.59
N LEU A 487 23.57 4.00 -11.30
CA LEU A 487 24.56 4.79 -10.57
C LEU A 487 25.98 4.46 -11.02
N GLY A 488 26.31 3.18 -11.22
CA GLY A 488 27.65 2.73 -11.60
C GLY A 488 28.15 3.33 -12.93
N PHE A 489 27.27 3.42 -13.93
CA PHE A 489 27.60 4.07 -15.22
C PHE A 489 27.86 5.57 -15.05
N GLY A 490 27.04 6.27 -14.27
CA GLY A 490 27.18 7.71 -14.12
C GLY A 490 28.42 8.13 -13.33
N ILE A 491 28.73 7.36 -12.31
CA ILE A 491 29.90 7.52 -11.47
C ILE A 491 31.18 7.34 -12.30
N ALA A 492 31.29 6.25 -13.07
CA ALA A 492 32.48 5.97 -13.89
C ALA A 492 32.81 7.09 -14.91
N GLY A 493 31.78 7.73 -15.49
CA GLY A 493 31.95 8.87 -16.38
C GLY A 493 32.43 10.15 -15.66
N PHE A 494 31.88 10.43 -14.48
CA PHE A 494 32.25 11.57 -13.65
C PHE A 494 33.73 11.49 -13.21
N TRP A 495 34.17 10.33 -12.72
CA TRP A 495 35.52 10.14 -12.20
C TRP A 495 36.62 10.29 -13.26
N LYS A 496 36.33 9.92 -14.52
CA LYS A 496 37.28 10.11 -15.63
C LYS A 496 37.65 11.57 -15.91
N ARG A 497 36.83 12.54 -15.50
CA ARG A 497 37.09 13.99 -15.68
C ARG A 497 37.58 14.69 -14.41
N VAL A 498 37.53 14.01 -13.27
CA VAL A 498 38.15 14.46 -12.00
C VAL A 498 39.64 14.05 -11.95
N ILE A 499 40.04 13.13 -12.83
CA ILE A 499 41.42 12.77 -13.14
C ILE A 499 41.91 13.65 -14.27
#